data_AF-A0A2E3U8Q5-F1
#
_entry.id   AF-A0A2E3U8Q5-F1
#
_cell.length_a   1.000
_cell.length_b   1.000
_cell.length_c   1.000
_cell.angle_alpha   90.00
_cell.angle_beta   90.00
_cell.angle_gamma   90.00
#
_symmetry.space_group_name_H-M   'P 1'
#
loop_
_entity.id
_entity.type
_entity.pdbx_description
1 polymer ?
#
loop_
_entity_poly.entity_id
_entity_poly.type
_entity_poly.pdbx_seq_one_letter_code
_entity_poly.pdbx_strand_id
1 'polypeptide(L)'
;MIKKSTVQKTLLITSLLFGSQTALAQIEGVYKSDSGDDCILTISEINIPAPKFGDAYYRIESRGVAACMWDGVGISISTNLTGGYVTLPPVHNRVSINARWLFGPTSPKIEIEQRNAAGEHVLTGTFTRQ
;
A
#
# COMPACT_ATOMS: atom_id res chain seq x y z
N MET A 1 42.86 -11.90 -37.73
CA MET A 1 42.52 -12.75 -36.56
C MET A 1 42.02 -11.86 -35.43
N ILE A 2 40.70 -11.77 -35.23
CA ILE A 2 40.09 -10.96 -34.17
C ILE A 2 40.13 -11.79 -32.87
N LYS A 3 40.80 -11.28 -31.83
CA LYS A 3 40.99 -11.97 -30.54
C LYS A 3 39.65 -12.14 -29.82
N LYS A 4 39.18 -13.39 -29.73
CA LYS A 4 37.93 -13.81 -29.06
C LYS A 4 37.82 -13.38 -27.58
N SER A 5 38.92 -13.02 -26.93
CA SER A 5 38.99 -12.67 -25.50
C SER A 5 38.36 -11.31 -25.15
N THR A 6 38.24 -10.37 -26.08
CA THR A 6 37.76 -9.02 -25.76
C THR A 6 36.23 -8.95 -25.80
N VAL A 7 35.58 -9.75 -26.65
CA VAL A 7 34.11 -9.76 -26.82
C VAL A 7 33.39 -10.32 -25.58
N GLN A 8 34.05 -11.23 -24.86
CA GLN A 8 33.45 -11.93 -23.71
C GLN A 8 33.38 -11.06 -22.44
N LYS A 9 34.21 -10.02 -22.32
CA LYS A 9 34.20 -9.08 -21.18
C LYS A 9 33.13 -8.00 -21.31
N THR A 10 32.71 -7.67 -22.52
CA THR A 10 31.73 -6.60 -22.77
C THR A 10 30.28 -7.05 -22.51
N LEU A 11 30.00 -8.35 -22.62
CA LEU A 11 28.64 -8.89 -22.39
C LEU A 11 28.25 -8.95 -20.91
N LEU A 12 29.20 -9.09 -19.97
CA LEU A 12 28.87 -9.22 -18.54
C LEU A 12 28.45 -7.89 -17.90
N ILE A 13 28.85 -6.75 -18.47
CA ILE A 13 28.54 -5.43 -17.91
C ILE A 13 27.13 -4.98 -18.32
N THR A 14 26.64 -5.42 -19.48
CA THR A 14 25.32 -5.01 -19.99
C THR A 14 24.17 -5.65 -19.22
N SER A 15 24.35 -6.84 -18.62
CA SER A 15 23.30 -7.52 -17.84
C SER A 15 23.05 -6.92 -16.45
N LEU A 16 23.99 -6.17 -15.87
CA LEU A 16 23.78 -5.50 -14.57
C LEU A 16 23.02 -4.17 -14.70
N LEU A 17 23.00 -3.55 -15.88
CA LEU A 17 22.38 -2.25 -16.10
C LEU A 17 20.87 -2.32 -16.38
N PHE A 18 20.31 -3.52 -16.59
CA PHE A 18 18.87 -3.74 -16.78
C PHE A 18 18.16 -4.31 -15.56
N GLY A 19 18.87 -4.60 -14.47
CA GLY A 19 18.29 -5.21 -13.27
C GLY A 19 17.68 -4.23 -12.25
N SER A 20 17.79 -2.93 -12.46
CA SER A 20 17.48 -1.90 -11.44
C SER A 20 16.16 -1.15 -11.63
N GLN A 21 15.33 -1.53 -12.60
CA GLN A 21 14.08 -0.83 -12.90
C GLN A 21 12.85 -1.62 -12.42
N THR A 22 12.67 -1.80 -11.12
CA THR A 22 11.35 -2.06 -10.49
C THR A 22 11.46 -1.93 -8.96
N ALA A 23 11.80 -0.74 -8.48
CA ALA A 23 11.68 -0.40 -7.06
C ALA A 23 10.81 0.84 -6.86
N LEU A 24 9.85 1.07 -7.77
CA LEU A 24 8.77 2.02 -7.52
C LEU A 24 7.74 1.31 -6.63
N ALA A 25 7.53 1.90 -5.46
CA ALA A 25 6.64 1.44 -4.41
C ALA A 25 5.31 0.95 -4.98
N GLN A 26 5.07 -0.36 -4.92
CA GLN A 26 3.76 -0.93 -5.19
C GLN A 26 2.89 -0.74 -3.94
N ILE A 27 2.47 0.49 -3.66
CA ILE A 27 1.45 0.77 -2.63
C ILE A 27 0.09 0.27 -3.12
N GLU A 28 -0.21 0.50 -4.41
CA GLU A 28 -1.44 0.09 -5.06
C GLU A 28 -1.56 -1.42 -5.18
N GLY A 29 -2.75 -1.95 -4.89
CA GLY A 29 -3.03 -3.37 -5.01
C GLY A 29 -4.26 -3.82 -4.26
N VAL A 30 -4.53 -5.12 -4.38
CA VAL A 30 -5.60 -5.83 -3.67
C VAL A 30 -4.96 -6.71 -2.60
N TYR A 31 -5.46 -6.60 -1.37
CA TYR A 31 -4.99 -7.34 -0.21
C TYR A 31 -6.15 -8.11 0.40
N LYS A 32 -5.87 -9.34 0.84
CA LYS A 32 -6.84 -10.20 1.53
C LYS A 32 -6.54 -10.22 3.02
N SER A 33 -7.57 -10.20 3.85
CA SER A 33 -7.43 -10.31 5.30
C SER A 33 -6.75 -11.61 5.73
N ASP A 34 -5.88 -11.51 6.73
CA ASP A 34 -5.21 -12.66 7.35
C ASP A 34 -6.09 -13.36 8.41
N SER A 35 -7.16 -12.70 8.90
CA SER A 35 -8.02 -13.19 10.00
C SER A 35 -9.15 -14.14 9.57
N GLY A 36 -9.21 -14.52 8.29
CA GLY A 36 -10.20 -15.49 7.76
C GLY A 36 -11.60 -14.94 7.57
N ASP A 37 -11.82 -13.68 7.95
CA ASP A 37 -12.89 -12.82 7.49
C ASP A 37 -12.59 -12.43 6.03
N ASP A 38 -13.45 -12.80 5.06
CA ASP A 38 -13.22 -12.62 3.61
C ASP A 38 -13.24 -11.14 3.16
N CYS A 39 -12.43 -10.32 3.82
CA CYS A 39 -12.35 -8.89 3.67
C CYS A 39 -11.23 -8.57 2.68
N ILE A 40 -11.60 -7.79 1.67
CA ILE A 40 -10.74 -7.40 0.56
C ILE A 40 -10.46 -5.91 0.69
N LEU A 41 -9.19 -5.57 0.80
CA LEU A 41 -8.69 -4.22 0.87
C LEU A 41 -8.12 -3.84 -0.50
N THR A 42 -8.59 -2.76 -1.08
CA THR A 42 -8.08 -2.20 -2.34
C THR A 42 -7.47 -0.84 -2.07
N ILE A 43 -6.20 -0.66 -2.46
CA ILE A 43 -5.50 0.62 -2.39
C ILE A 43 -5.26 1.09 -3.83
N SER A 44 -5.72 2.30 -4.14
CA SER A 44 -5.57 2.91 -5.46
C SER A 44 -5.15 4.37 -5.34
N GLU A 45 -4.23 4.82 -6.18
CA GLU A 45 -3.82 6.22 -6.21
C GLU A 45 -4.97 7.12 -6.71
N ILE A 46 -5.13 8.28 -6.07
CA ILE A 46 -6.05 9.32 -6.52
C ILE A 46 -5.21 10.35 -7.28
N ASN A 47 -5.50 10.49 -8.57
CA ASN A 47 -4.74 11.35 -9.47
C ASN A 47 -5.12 12.82 -9.27
N ILE A 48 -4.66 13.39 -8.15
CA ILE A 48 -4.79 14.80 -7.76
C ILE A 48 -3.42 15.45 -8.00
N PRO A 49 -3.33 16.71 -8.47
CA PRO A 49 -2.06 17.39 -8.65
C PRO A 49 -1.15 17.21 -7.43
N ALA A 50 0.03 16.64 -7.65
CA ALA A 50 0.91 16.20 -6.56
C ALA A 50 1.18 17.35 -5.58
N PRO A 51 0.98 17.14 -4.27
CA PRO A 51 1.28 18.16 -3.28
C PRO A 51 2.79 18.43 -3.28
N LYS A 52 3.20 19.66 -2.93
CA LYS A 52 4.63 20.01 -2.81
C LYS A 52 5.36 19.19 -1.73
N PHE A 53 4.62 18.54 -0.85
CA PHE A 53 5.10 17.70 0.26
C PHE A 53 4.17 16.48 0.40
N GLY A 54 4.66 15.29 0.02
CA GLY A 54 3.91 14.02 0.05
C GLY A 54 4.04 13.23 -1.24
N ASP A 55 4.12 11.90 -1.13
CA ASP A 55 4.46 11.03 -2.27
C ASP A 55 3.25 10.79 -3.20
N ALA A 56 2.01 10.73 -2.67
CA ALA A 56 0.74 10.73 -3.41
C ALA A 56 -0.49 10.67 -2.47
N TYR A 57 -1.69 10.89 -3.02
CA TYR A 57 -2.97 10.59 -2.37
C TYR A 57 -3.45 9.20 -2.77
N TYR A 58 -3.99 8.45 -1.81
CA TYR A 58 -4.51 7.10 -2.04
C TYR A 58 -5.91 6.97 -1.46
N ARG A 59 -6.77 6.30 -2.21
CA ARG A 59 -8.03 5.76 -1.71
C ARG A 59 -7.76 4.37 -1.16
N ILE A 60 -8.31 4.09 0.01
CA ILE A 60 -8.28 2.79 0.65
C ILE A 60 -9.71 2.33 0.85
N GLU A 61 -10.09 1.26 0.17
CA GLU A 61 -11.42 0.71 0.24
C GLU A 61 -11.37 -0.70 0.82
N SER A 62 -12.14 -0.98 1.86
CA SER A 62 -12.37 -2.33 2.35
C SER A 62 -13.78 -2.78 2.04
N ARG A 63 -13.89 -3.99 1.48
CA ARG A 63 -15.14 -4.65 1.11
C ARG A 63 -15.19 -6.02 1.78
N GLY A 64 -16.39 -6.48 2.10
CA GLY A 64 -16.63 -7.75 2.79
C GLY A 64 -18.01 -7.74 3.44
N VAL A 65 -18.15 -8.40 4.59
CA VAL A 65 -19.39 -8.41 5.38
C VAL A 65 -19.25 -7.50 6.59
N ALA A 66 -20.28 -6.69 6.87
CA ALA A 66 -20.42 -5.86 8.07
C ALA A 66 -19.19 -4.96 8.37
N ALA A 67 -18.40 -5.29 9.41
CA ALA A 67 -17.30 -4.47 9.91
C ALA A 67 -16.17 -4.23 8.88
N CYS A 68 -16.13 -5.03 7.82
CA CYS A 68 -15.17 -4.89 6.73
C CYS A 68 -15.60 -3.91 5.63
N MET A 69 -16.75 -3.24 5.76
CA MET A 69 -17.23 -2.29 4.77
C MET A 69 -16.90 -0.86 5.16
N TRP A 70 -15.84 -0.31 4.58
CA TRP A 70 -15.43 1.07 4.82
C TRP A 70 -14.62 1.63 3.66
N ASP A 71 -14.62 2.96 3.50
CA ASP A 71 -13.91 3.65 2.43
C ASP A 71 -13.23 4.90 2.97
N GLY A 72 -11.95 5.06 2.64
CA GLY A 72 -11.07 6.06 3.21
C GLY A 72 -10.13 6.68 2.20
N VAL A 73 -9.59 7.83 2.57
CA VAL A 73 -8.57 8.54 1.80
C VAL A 73 -7.44 8.92 2.73
N GLY A 74 -6.21 8.73 2.27
CA GLY A 74 -5.04 9.16 3.01
C GLY A 74 -3.87 9.53 2.12
N ILE A 75 -2.84 10.05 2.78
CA ILE A 75 -1.60 10.49 2.15
C ILE A 75 -0.53 9.46 2.50
N SER A 76 0.21 9.01 1.50
CA SER A 76 1.40 8.21 1.74
C SER A 76 2.56 9.12 2.14
N ILE A 77 3.19 8.79 3.26
CA ILE A 77 4.45 9.38 3.70
C ILE A 77 5.39 8.22 4.02
N SER A 78 6.39 7.99 3.16
CA SER A 78 7.36 6.91 3.31
C SER A 78 6.74 5.51 3.37
N THR A 79 6.67 4.88 4.55
CA THR A 79 6.19 3.50 4.75
C THR A 79 4.80 3.41 5.37
N ASN A 80 4.11 4.54 5.49
CA ASN A 80 2.80 4.63 6.12
C ASN A 80 1.85 5.43 5.23
N LEU A 81 0.59 5.02 5.25
CA LEU A 81 -0.52 5.77 4.69
C LEU A 81 -1.41 6.18 5.86
N THR A 82 -1.46 7.49 6.12
CA THR A 82 -2.31 8.03 7.18
C THR A 82 -3.47 8.79 6.56
N GLY A 83 -4.68 8.52 7.03
CA GLY A 83 -5.89 9.04 6.42
C GLY A 83 -7.09 9.05 7.34
N GLY A 84 -8.18 9.60 6.83
CA GLY A 84 -9.51 9.52 7.44
C GLY A 84 -10.41 8.63 6.60
N TYR A 85 -11.38 7.99 7.23
CA TYR A 85 -12.38 7.21 6.49
C TYR A 85 -13.78 7.37 7.07
N VAL A 86 -14.75 7.00 6.25
CA VAL A 86 -16.16 6.95 6.61
C VAL A 86 -16.59 5.49 6.55
N THR A 87 -17.09 4.96 7.67
CA THR A 87 -17.74 3.65 7.68
C THR A 87 -19.04 3.73 6.86
N LEU A 88 -19.31 2.70 6.05
CA LEU A 88 -20.54 2.64 5.27
C LEU A 88 -21.76 2.41 6.21
N PRO A 89 -22.98 2.81 5.80
CA PRO A 89 -24.20 2.63 6.61
C PRO A 89 -24.34 1.19 7.15
N PRO A 90 -24.90 0.99 8.37
CA PRO A 90 -25.68 1.96 9.15
C PRO A 90 -24.87 2.81 10.15
N VAL A 91 -23.63 2.43 10.44
CA VAL A 91 -22.80 3.09 11.46
C VAL A 91 -22.01 4.18 10.77
N HIS A 92 -22.36 5.45 10.96
CA HIS A 92 -21.59 6.59 10.43
C HIS A 92 -20.64 7.09 11.52
N ASN A 93 -19.49 6.44 11.68
CA ASN A 93 -18.47 6.87 12.62
C ASN A 93 -17.33 7.54 11.85
N ARG A 94 -16.86 8.69 12.35
CA ARG A 94 -15.59 9.28 11.92
C ARG A 94 -14.47 8.56 12.62
N VAL A 95 -13.65 7.87 11.84
CA VAL A 95 -12.56 7.07 12.36
C VAL A 95 -11.32 7.39 11.50
N SER A 96 -10.15 7.49 12.12
CA SER A 96 -8.88 7.64 11.42
C SER A 96 -8.30 6.26 11.11
N ILE A 97 -7.62 6.16 9.97
CA ILE A 97 -6.87 4.96 9.58
C ILE A 97 -5.38 5.28 9.57
N ASN A 98 -4.63 4.36 10.14
CA ASN A 98 -3.22 4.21 9.86
C ASN A 98 -3.00 2.88 9.13
N ALA A 99 -2.49 2.95 7.91
CA ALA A 99 -2.05 1.79 7.15
C ALA A 99 -0.52 1.75 7.19
N ARG A 100 0.04 0.70 7.78
CA ARG A 100 1.49 0.53 7.94
C ARG A 100 1.95 -0.73 7.22
N TRP A 101 2.92 -0.58 6.34
CA TRP A 101 3.58 -1.74 5.75
C TRP A 101 4.63 -2.31 6.72
N LEU A 102 4.48 -3.57 7.12
CA LEU A 102 5.27 -4.19 8.19
C LEU A 102 6.78 -4.26 7.89
N PHE A 103 7.16 -4.26 6.61
CA PHE A 103 8.55 -4.39 6.16
C PHE A 103 8.94 -3.31 5.13
N GLY A 104 8.32 -2.13 5.22
CA GLY A 104 8.52 -1.04 4.25
C GLY A 104 7.55 -1.10 3.07
N PRO A 105 7.57 -0.11 2.16
CA PRO A 105 6.49 0.13 1.19
C PRO A 105 6.35 -0.97 0.12
N THR A 106 7.32 -1.89 0.04
CA THR A 106 7.28 -3.08 -0.83
C THR A 106 6.77 -4.33 -0.11
N SER A 107 6.46 -4.24 1.19
CA SER A 107 5.93 -5.36 1.96
C SER A 107 4.61 -5.85 1.35
N PRO A 108 4.42 -7.17 1.16
CA PRO A 108 3.11 -7.69 0.81
C PRO A 108 2.14 -7.61 1.98
N LYS A 109 2.63 -7.39 3.20
CA LYS A 109 1.83 -7.31 4.43
C LYS A 109 1.64 -5.87 4.87
N ILE A 110 0.38 -5.51 5.05
CA ILE A 110 -0.08 -4.23 5.58
C ILE A 110 -0.89 -4.46 6.86
N GLU A 111 -0.64 -3.64 7.86
CA GLU A 111 -1.42 -3.54 9.08
C GLU A 111 -2.29 -2.29 9.00
N ILE A 112 -3.58 -2.45 9.26
CA ILE A 112 -4.56 -1.37 9.34
C ILE A 112 -4.94 -1.19 10.80
N GLU A 113 -4.74 0.01 11.32
CA GLU A 113 -5.22 0.44 12.62
C GLU A 113 -6.31 1.50 12.45
N GLN A 114 -7.39 1.37 13.22
CA GLN A 114 -8.52 2.28 13.22
C GLN A 114 -8.68 2.92 14.60
N ARG A 115 -8.85 4.25 14.64
CA ARG A 115 -9.07 5.01 15.88
C ARG A 115 -10.26 5.96 15.78
N ASN A 116 -11.07 6.02 16.82
CA ASN A 116 -12.26 6.89 16.84
C ASN A 116 -11.87 8.37 16.99
N ALA A 117 -12.87 9.26 17.00
CA ALA A 117 -12.65 10.71 17.14
C ALA A 117 -12.00 11.11 18.48
N ALA A 118 -12.10 10.27 19.53
CA ALA A 118 -11.41 10.47 20.80
C ALA A 118 -9.96 9.95 20.80
N GLY A 119 -9.52 9.32 19.70
CA GLY A 119 -8.19 8.70 19.57
C GLY A 119 -8.09 7.29 20.13
N GLU A 120 -9.21 6.72 20.60
CA GLU A 120 -9.26 5.37 21.15
C GLU A 120 -9.16 4.34 20.04
N HIS A 121 -8.46 3.25 20.33
CA HIS A 121 -8.33 2.12 19.40
C HIS A 121 -9.69 1.44 19.19
N VAL A 122 -10.02 1.20 17.93
CA VAL A 122 -11.27 0.54 17.52
C VAL A 122 -10.97 -0.86 16.99
N LEU A 123 -9.99 -0.97 16.10
CA LEU A 123 -9.68 -2.21 15.41
C LEU A 123 -8.24 -2.20 14.89
N THR A 124 -7.60 -3.37 14.89
CA THR A 124 -6.39 -3.65 14.10
C THR A 124 -6.62 -4.90 13.26
N GLY A 125 -6.25 -4.86 11.99
CA GLY A 125 -6.29 -6.00 11.09
C GLY A 125 -5.04 -6.06 10.21
N THR A 126 -4.64 -7.26 9.81
CA THR A 126 -3.51 -7.48 8.90
C THR A 126 -4.01 -8.06 7.59
N PHE A 127 -3.48 -7.55 6.48
CA PHE A 127 -3.84 -7.97 5.14
C PHE A 127 -2.59 -8.34 4.34
N THR A 128 -2.71 -9.35 3.48
CA THR A 128 -1.66 -9.81 2.59
C THR A 128 -2.06 -9.59 1.13
N ARG A 129 -1.17 -8.93 0.38
CA ARG A 129 -1.31 -8.69 -1.07
C ARG A 129 -1.51 -10.00 -1.82
N GLN A 130 -2.43 -9.98 -2.78
CA GLN A 130 -2.71 -11.09 -3.70
C GLN A 130 -1.89 -10.98 -4.99
#